data_AF-A0A843A0K3-F1
#
_entry.id   AF-A0A843A0K3-F1
#
_cell.length_a   1.000
_cell.length_b   1.000
_cell.length_c   1.000
_cell.angle_alpha   90.00
_cell.angle_beta   90.00
_cell.angle_gamma   90.00
#
_symmetry.space_group_name_H-M   'P 1'
#
loop_
_entity.id
_entity.type
_entity.pdbx_description
1 polymer ?
#
loop_
_entity_poly.entity_id
_entity_poly.type
_entity_poly.pdbx_seq_one_letter_code
_entity_poly.pdbx_strand_id
1 'polypeptide(L)' 'MVMLGETILLGASPICPDCKKRAKRDIYHTPAGYYVGTYCDCGPYSRESTYYPSEGLARAALQNGDFGR' A
#
# COMPACT_ATOMS: atom_id res chain seq x y z
N MET A 1 -6.17 -3.29 13.67
CA MET A 1 -5.17 -2.20 13.74
C MET A 1 -3.79 -2.76 13.42
N VAL A 2 -3.33 -2.69 12.16
CA VAL A 2 -1.94 -3.03 11.81
C VAL A 2 -1.12 -1.75 11.93
N MET A 3 -0.04 -1.81 12.70
CA MET A 3 0.77 -0.63 13.05
C MET A 3 1.52 -0.12 11.81
N LEU A 4 1.70 1.20 11.73
CA LEU A 4 2.56 1.86 10.73
C LEU A 4 3.95 1.21 10.74
N GLY A 5 4.20 0.28 9.80
CA GLY A 5 5.47 -0.44 9.68
C GLY A 5 5.33 -1.90 9.27
N GLU A 6 4.22 -2.57 9.59
CA GLU A 6 3.96 -3.95 9.16
C GLU A 6 3.23 -3.97 7.82
N THR A 7 4.00 -3.68 6.77
CA THR A 7 3.50 -3.72 5.38
C THR A 7 3.34 -5.16 4.90
N ILE A 8 2.44 -5.45 3.96
CA ILE A 8 2.26 -6.83 3.43
C ILE A 8 3.60 -7.38 2.91
N LEU A 9 4.44 -6.50 2.34
CA LEU A 9 5.79 -6.82 1.89
C LEU A 9 6.75 -7.28 2.98
N LEU A 10 6.51 -6.90 4.24
CA LEU A 10 7.35 -7.27 5.38
C LEU A 10 6.82 -8.53 6.10
N GLY A 11 5.89 -9.25 5.48
CA GLY A 11 5.32 -10.49 6.00
C GLY A 11 4.00 -10.32 6.76
N ALA A 12 3.43 -9.11 6.77
CA ALA A 12 2.11 -8.91 7.34
C ALA A 12 1.06 -9.69 6.54
N SER A 13 0.08 -10.27 7.25
CA SER A 13 -0.98 -11.04 6.60
C SER A 13 -1.73 -10.16 5.61
N PRO A 14 -1.93 -10.62 4.35
CA PRO A 14 -2.70 -9.88 3.37
C PRO A 14 -4.20 -9.92 3.67
N ILE A 15 -4.64 -10.60 4.73
CA ILE A 15 -6.02 -10.66 5.18
C ILE A 15 -6.23 -9.57 6.22
N CYS A 16 -7.13 -8.63 5.94
CA CYS A 16 -7.56 -7.64 6.94
C CYS A 16 -8.22 -8.35 8.13
N PRO A 17 -7.81 -8.09 9.38
CA PRO A 17 -8.37 -8.75 10.54
C PRO A 17 -9.81 -8.32 10.83
N ASP A 18 -10.20 -7.12 10.36
CA ASP A 18 -11.52 -6.53 10.56
C ASP A 18 -12.55 -7.09 9.55
N CYS A 19 -12.36 -6.85 8.24
CA CYS A 19 -13.30 -7.35 7.21
C CYS A 19 -13.03 -8.79 6.75
N LYS A 20 -11.94 -9.43 7.18
CA LYS A 20 -11.49 -10.76 6.71
C LYS A 20 -11.29 -10.87 5.19
N LYS A 21 -11.22 -9.73 4.49
CA LYS A 21 -10.98 -9.64 3.05
C LYS A 21 -9.48 -9.49 2.77
N ARG A 22 -9.06 -9.99 1.61
CA ARG A 22 -7.69 -9.79 1.13
C ARG A 22 -7.50 -8.32 0.77
N ALA A 23 -6.55 -7.67 1.41
CA ALA A 23 -6.13 -6.32 1.08
C ALA A 23 -5.50 -6.31 -0.32
N LYS A 24 -6.05 -5.47 -1.20
CA LYS A 24 -5.58 -5.31 -2.58
C LYS A 24 -4.46 -4.28 -2.60
N ARG A 25 -3.27 -4.74 -2.98
CA ARG A 25 -2.13 -3.86 -3.25
C ARG A 25 -2.33 -3.16 -4.58
N ASP A 26 -2.30 -1.83 -4.56
CA ASP A 26 -2.49 -1.00 -5.75
C ASP A 26 -1.87 0.39 -5.54
N ILE A 27 -1.97 1.24 -6.55
CA ILE A 27 -1.58 2.66 -6.48
C ILE A 27 -2.77 3.47 -5.99
N TYR A 28 -2.53 4.31 -5.00
CA TYR A 28 -3.51 5.24 -4.44
C TYR A 28 -2.97 6.66 -4.54
N HIS A 29 -3.88 7.64 -4.52
CA HIS A 29 -3.53 9.06 -4.59
C HIS A 29 -4.12 9.81 -3.40
N THR A 30 -3.40 10.81 -2.93
CA THR A 30 -3.87 11.85 -2.01
C THR A 30 -3.44 13.21 -2.56
N PRO A 31 -3.89 14.34 -1.96
CA PRO A 31 -3.38 15.66 -2.34
C PRO A 31 -1.86 15.83 -2.20
N ALA A 32 -1.19 14.95 -1.44
CA ALA A 32 0.26 14.95 -1.26
C ALA A 32 1.02 14.19 -2.37
N GLY A 33 0.34 13.39 -3.20
CA GLY A 33 0.95 12.61 -4.29
C GLY A 33 0.39 11.19 -4.41
N TYR A 34 1.09 10.36 -5.17
CA TYR A 34 0.76 8.95 -5.41
C TYR A 34 1.53 8.05 -4.47
N TYR A 35 1.01 6.91 -4.06
CA TYR A 35 1.74 5.94 -3.25
C TYR A 35 1.25 4.52 -3.53
N VAL A 36 2.12 3.56 -3.31
CA VAL A 36 1.73 2.15 -3.26
C VAL A 36 1.23 1.85 -1.86
N GLY A 37 0.02 1.32 -1.79
CA GLY A 37 -0.61 0.93 -0.54
C GLY A 37 -1.41 -0.33 -0.72
N THR A 38 -2.10 -0.73 0.34
CA THR A 38 -3.08 -1.81 0.30
C THR A 38 -4.37 -1.30 0.89
N TYR A 39 -5.48 -1.62 0.24
CA TYR A 39 -6.82 -1.29 0.72
C TYR A 39 -7.67 -2.53 0.81
N CYS A 40 -8.62 -2.49 1.74
CA CYS A 40 -9.69 -3.45 1.86
C CYS A 40 -11.02 -2.69 1.90
N ASP A 41 -12.13 -3.41 1.97
CA ASP A 41 -13.48 -2.80 2.06
C ASP A 41 -13.65 -1.92 3.32
N CYS A 42 -12.81 -2.14 4.34
CA CYS A 42 -12.77 -1.32 5.55
C CYS A 42 -12.00 0.02 5.38
N GLY A 43 -11.27 0.20 4.27
CA GLY A 43 -10.42 1.36 4.02
C GLY A 43 -8.93 1.02 3.87
N PRO A 44 -8.03 2.02 4.02
CA PRO A 44 -6.59 1.84 3.90
C PRO A 44 -6.08 0.87 4.95
N TYR A 45 -5.36 -0.16 4.50
CA TYR A 45 -4.81 -1.19 5.36
C TYR A 45 -3.34 -0.94 5.69
N SER A 46 -2.51 -0.67 4.69
CA SER A 46 -1.10 -0.33 4.87
C SER A 46 -0.60 0.59 3.75
N ARG A 47 0.41 1.40 4.05
CA ARG A 47 1.15 2.17 3.04
C ARG A 47 2.50 1.50 2.81
N GLU A 48 2.70 1.02 1.59
CA GLU A 48 3.87 0.24 1.21
C GLU A 48 5.03 1.12 0.72
N SER A 49 4.79 2.39 0.35
CA SER A 49 5.82 3.30 -0.16
C SER A 49 5.72 4.72 0.41
N THR A 50 6.73 5.54 0.13
CA THR A 50 6.61 7.00 0.23
C THR A 50 5.72 7.56 -0.88
N TYR A 51 5.55 8.89 -0.90
CA TYR A 51 4.82 9.56 -1.96
C TYR A 51 5.69 9.77 -3.20
N TYR A 52 5.15 9.40 -4.35
CA TYR A 52 5.68 9.66 -5.68
C TYR A 52 4.97 10.89 -6.29
N PRO A 53 5.71 11.70 -7.07
CA PRO A 53 5.13 12.87 -7.71
C PRO A 53 4.24 12.52 -8.91
N SER A 54 4.27 11.28 -9.42
CA SER A 54 3.43 10.83 -10.53
C SER A 54 2.97 9.38 -10.38
N GLU A 55 1.82 9.06 -10.97
CA GLU A 55 1.30 7.70 -11.02
C GLU A 55 2.27 6.75 -11.72
N GLY A 56 2.96 7.21 -12.77
CA GLY A 56 3.93 6.41 -13.51
C GLY A 56 5.09 5.94 -12.63
N LEU A 57 5.58 6.78 -11.73
CA LEU A 57 6.62 6.40 -10.78
C LEU A 57 6.10 5.42 -9.72
N ALA A 58 4.89 5.65 -9.20
CA ALA A 58 4.25 4.71 -8.28
C ALA A 58 3.98 3.34 -8.94
N ARG A 59 3.66 3.34 -10.24
CA ARG A 59 3.45 2.12 -11.03
C ARG A 59 4.74 1.37 -11.28
N ALA A 60 5.82 2.10 -11.62
CA ALA A 60 7.14 1.51 -11.74
C ALA A 60 7.59 0.88 -10.42
N ALA A 61 7.37 1.56 -9.30
CA ALA A 61 7.62 1.04 -7.96
C ALA A 61 6.83 -0.26 -7.67
N LEU A 62 5.53 -0.26 -7.98
CA LEU A 62 4.67 -1.43 -7.83
C LEU A 62 5.12 -2.63 -8.67
N GLN A 63 5.58 -2.39 -9.90
CA GLN A 63 6.05 -3.44 -10.81
C GLN A 63 7.44 -3.96 -10.44
N ASN A 64 8.36 -3.06 -10.09
CA ASN A 64 9.74 -3.41 -9.75
C ASN A 64 9.87 -3.96 -8.32
N GLY A 65 8.85 -3.79 -7.48
CA GLY A 65 8.95 -4.11 -6.05
C GLY A 65 9.86 -3.14 -5.28
N ASP A 66 10.15 -1.98 -5.86
CA ASP A 66 11.03 -0.95 -5.31
C ASP A 66 10.19 0.19 -4.73
N PHE A 67 10.03 0.21 -3.40
CA PHE A 67 9.08 1.10 -2.73
C PHE A 67 9.73 2.35 -2.11
N GLY A 68 10.95 2.69 -2.57
CA GLY A 68 11.67 3.90 -2.17
C GLY A 68 11.93 4.00 -0.67
N ARG A 69 12.35 2.88 -0.06
CA ARG A 69 12.75 2.79 1.35
C ARG A 69 14.24 2.49 1.44
#